data_AF-A0A2C2VPX2-F1
#
_entry.id   AF-A0A2C2VPX2-F1
#
_cell.length_a   1.000
_cell.length_b   1.000
_cell.length_c   1.000
_cell.angle_alpha   90.00
_cell.angle_beta   90.00
_cell.angle_gamma   90.00
#
_symmetry.space_group_name_H-M   'P 1'
#
loop_
_entity.id
_entity.type
_entity.pdbx_description
1 polymer ?
#
loop_
_entity_poly.entity_id
_entity_poly.type
_entity_poly.pdbx_seq_one_letter_code
_entity_poly.pdbx_strand_id
1 'polypeptide(L)'
;MNPSNPNNTSRSSEIDLKTILTNQNKEELMRIILDLSDDFPEIEKQLLFKYTPHKDEISSAKKLITESINSAKRKGFIDWRHVGLALQGADLTLQKAQGKVDKGEWESAILLSLVVLSPVVKMLNFSDDSNGSIGDVMNWAIRTIDDAVIASLPNFNEIEKKGLFDAIVKEALKEHYNGWSDWRYALLKICTYYSPIKDLRKKLEKQLKSLYEKTESSWSDRFEKTQIKLLQFEIIERCDGVDAAEKFIYENIKHTEFREKAIANELGKDDYKKVIQLCLDGEKADAEYRGLVQKWRVYRYQASELLGDIEQQKQLARELLFKNEFTYYLKLKELYGSNEWDVTLKKLVDDFKKMEYQPSVYLSILKEENLSDELLNYCQNHISSIKDLYPYVIKEYLEEVNNLFIKYIEYSAEEATDRKKYRSVCSIIKTYKNACGTIHSHKLIGELRQKYMRRPAFLEELGKIR
;
A
#
# COMPACT_ATOMS: atom_id res chain seq x y z
N MET A 1 -6.68 33.44 -56.35
CA MET A 1 -5.56 32.97 -55.53
C MET A 1 -6.08 31.89 -54.60
N ASN A 2 -5.63 30.66 -54.78
CA ASN A 2 -5.76 29.59 -53.80
C ASN A 2 -4.84 29.92 -52.60
N PRO A 3 -5.15 29.45 -51.37
CA PRO A 3 -4.74 28.08 -51.04
C PRO A 3 -5.76 27.29 -50.20
N SER A 4 -6.06 26.10 -50.71
CA SER A 4 -5.78 24.82 -50.05
C SER A 4 -5.97 24.73 -48.53
N ASN A 5 -7.01 24.01 -48.11
CA ASN A 5 -6.92 23.24 -46.88
C ASN A 5 -7.28 21.77 -47.18
N PRO A 6 -6.28 20.89 -47.35
CA PRO A 6 -6.45 19.45 -47.40
C PRO A 6 -6.37 18.90 -45.98
N ASN A 7 -7.33 18.08 -45.58
CA ASN A 7 -7.18 16.93 -44.68
C ASN A 7 -8.55 16.55 -44.13
N ASN A 8 -9.38 15.97 -44.99
CA ASN A 8 -10.34 14.99 -44.51
C ASN A 8 -9.63 13.63 -44.58
N THR A 9 -8.73 13.38 -43.64
CA THR A 9 -8.24 12.04 -43.36
C THR A 9 -9.44 11.27 -42.81
N SER A 10 -10.13 10.54 -43.69
CA SER A 10 -11.04 9.50 -43.27
C SER A 10 -10.23 8.54 -42.40
N ARG A 11 -10.35 8.65 -41.08
CA ARG A 11 -9.99 7.54 -40.20
C ARG A 11 -10.86 6.39 -40.67
N SER A 12 -10.26 5.40 -41.32
CA SER A 12 -10.87 4.09 -41.47
C SER A 12 -11.45 3.73 -40.11
N SER A 13 -12.76 3.56 -40.03
CA SER A 13 -13.38 2.93 -38.87
C SER A 13 -12.74 1.55 -38.78
N GLU A 14 -11.72 1.39 -37.94
CA GLU A 14 -11.17 0.08 -37.63
C GLU A 14 -12.34 -0.76 -37.17
N ILE A 15 -12.74 -1.72 -38.00
CA ILE A 15 -13.77 -2.67 -37.66
C ILE A 15 -13.21 -3.45 -36.48
N ASP A 16 -13.78 -3.25 -35.30
CA ASP A 16 -13.29 -3.91 -34.10
C ASP A 16 -13.61 -5.42 -34.14
N LEU A 17 -12.76 -6.21 -33.48
CA LEU A 17 -12.89 -7.66 -33.44
C LEU A 17 -14.26 -8.12 -32.93
N LYS A 18 -14.84 -7.37 -31.98
CA LYS A 18 -16.14 -7.68 -31.40
C LYS A 18 -17.25 -7.61 -32.46
N THR A 19 -17.21 -6.60 -33.33
CA THR A 19 -18.16 -6.41 -34.43
C THR A 19 -18.02 -7.53 -35.46
N ILE A 20 -16.78 -7.95 -35.77
CA ILE A 20 -16.53 -9.08 -36.68
C ILE A 20 -17.13 -10.37 -36.10
N LEU A 21 -16.83 -10.69 -34.84
CA LEU A 21 -17.29 -11.92 -34.18
C LEU A 21 -18.82 -11.93 -33.99
N THR A 22 -19.44 -10.78 -33.68
CA THR A 22 -20.90 -10.70 -33.50
C THR A 22 -21.66 -10.96 -34.81
N ASN A 23 -21.04 -10.67 -35.95
CA ASN A 23 -21.62 -10.90 -37.27
C ASN A 23 -21.40 -12.33 -37.80
N GLN A 24 -20.61 -13.16 -37.10
CA GLN A 24 -20.43 -14.57 -37.46
C GLN A 24 -21.59 -15.44 -36.97
N ASN A 25 -21.86 -16.53 -37.67
CA ASN A 25 -22.81 -17.54 -37.22
C ASN A 25 -22.17 -18.46 -36.14
N LYS A 26 -23.01 -19.25 -35.47
CA LYS A 26 -22.56 -20.14 -34.37
C LYS A 26 -21.51 -21.16 -34.81
N GLU A 27 -21.65 -21.73 -36.00
CA GLU A 27 -20.74 -22.76 -36.52
C GLU A 27 -19.35 -22.17 -36.80
N GLU A 28 -19.30 -20.98 -37.38
CA GLU A 28 -18.05 -20.27 -37.66
C GLU A 28 -17.37 -19.80 -36.36
N LEU A 29 -18.14 -19.34 -35.37
CA LEU A 29 -17.59 -19.03 -34.04
C LEU A 29 -17.01 -20.28 -33.36
N MET A 30 -17.69 -21.43 -33.46
CA MET A 30 -17.16 -22.69 -32.93
C MET A 30 -15.88 -23.10 -33.66
N ARG A 31 -15.83 -22.94 -34.98
CA ARG A 31 -14.64 -23.24 -35.78
C ARG A 31 -13.45 -22.37 -35.38
N ILE A 32 -13.65 -21.05 -35.27
CA ILE A 32 -12.60 -20.12 -34.82
C ILE A 32 -12.06 -20.53 -33.45
N ILE A 33 -12.93 -20.93 -32.52
CA ILE A 33 -12.52 -21.37 -31.18
C ILE A 33 -11.74 -22.69 -31.23
N LEU A 34 -12.14 -23.64 -32.07
CA LEU A 34 -11.44 -24.92 -32.25
C LEU A 34 -10.08 -24.71 -32.91
N ASP A 35 -10.00 -23.92 -33.98
CA ASP A 35 -8.75 -23.59 -34.66
C ASP A 35 -7.77 -22.90 -33.68
N LEU A 36 -8.26 -21.97 -32.85
CA LEU A 36 -7.46 -21.36 -31.78
C LEU A 36 -7.04 -22.37 -30.70
N SER A 37 -7.86 -23.36 -30.41
CA SER A 37 -7.55 -24.39 -29.41
C SER A 37 -6.50 -25.39 -29.94
N ASP A 38 -6.50 -25.65 -31.24
CA ASP A 38 -5.50 -26.47 -31.93
C ASP A 38 -4.12 -25.77 -31.94
N ASP A 39 -4.10 -24.47 -32.21
CA ASP A 39 -2.87 -23.66 -32.20
C ASP A 39 -2.34 -23.42 -30.77
N PHE A 40 -3.26 -23.33 -29.78
CA PHE A 40 -2.96 -23.02 -28.39
C PHE A 40 -3.67 -24.02 -27.45
N PRO A 41 -3.05 -25.18 -27.14
CA PRO A 41 -3.68 -26.24 -26.33
C PRO A 41 -4.13 -25.80 -24.93
N GLU A 42 -3.58 -24.72 -24.39
CA GLU A 42 -4.04 -24.09 -23.16
C GLU A 42 -5.47 -23.52 -23.26
N ILE A 43 -5.89 -23.03 -24.42
CA ILE A 43 -7.25 -22.52 -24.67
C ILE A 43 -8.24 -23.68 -24.59
N GLU A 44 -7.92 -24.83 -25.20
CA GLU A 44 -8.74 -26.03 -25.12
C GLU A 44 -8.98 -26.43 -23.65
N LYS A 45 -7.91 -26.53 -22.87
CA LYS A 45 -7.97 -26.89 -21.44
C LYS A 45 -8.80 -25.90 -20.64
N GLN A 46 -8.65 -24.60 -20.90
CA GLN A 46 -9.43 -23.55 -20.25
C GLN A 46 -10.92 -23.68 -20.54
N LEU A 47 -11.29 -23.87 -21.80
CA LEU A 47 -12.68 -24.00 -22.23
C LEU A 47 -13.31 -25.26 -21.66
N LEU A 48 -12.62 -26.39 -21.73
CA LEU A 48 -13.08 -27.65 -21.14
C LEU A 48 -13.30 -27.50 -19.64
N PHE A 49 -12.37 -26.92 -18.89
CA PHE A 49 -12.55 -26.73 -17.45
C PHE A 49 -13.71 -25.78 -17.12
N LYS A 50 -13.86 -24.70 -17.88
CA LYS A 50 -14.88 -23.68 -17.66
C LYS A 50 -16.29 -24.19 -17.93
N TYR A 51 -16.49 -24.94 -19.02
CA TYR A 51 -17.82 -25.28 -19.52
C TYR A 51 -18.24 -26.74 -19.28
N THR A 52 -17.32 -27.64 -18.89
CA THR A 52 -17.71 -29.02 -18.58
C THR A 52 -18.41 -29.12 -17.23
N PRO A 53 -19.66 -29.66 -17.18
CA PRO A 53 -20.33 -30.01 -15.93
C PRO A 53 -19.64 -31.25 -15.35
N HIS A 54 -18.63 -31.05 -14.51
CA HIS A 54 -17.94 -32.17 -13.89
C HIS A 54 -18.75 -32.66 -12.69
N LYS A 55 -19.05 -33.97 -12.68
CA LYS A 55 -19.60 -34.67 -11.50
C LYS A 55 -18.65 -34.63 -10.29
N ASP A 56 -17.41 -34.17 -10.50
CA ASP A 56 -16.39 -33.91 -9.48
C ASP A 56 -15.56 -32.65 -9.85
N GLU A 57 -16.20 -31.47 -9.77
CA GLU A 57 -15.56 -30.18 -10.08
C GLU A 57 -14.32 -29.91 -9.20
N ILE A 58 -14.36 -30.37 -7.94
CA ILE A 58 -13.30 -30.19 -6.95
C ILE A 58 -12.04 -30.99 -7.32
N SER A 59 -12.18 -32.26 -7.69
CA SER A 59 -11.04 -33.07 -8.14
C SER A 59 -10.42 -32.51 -9.42
N SER A 60 -11.26 -32.04 -10.34
CA SER A 60 -10.81 -31.41 -11.59
C SER A 60 -10.02 -30.12 -11.32
N ALA A 61 -10.49 -29.28 -10.40
CA ALA A 61 -9.78 -28.07 -9.98
C ALA A 61 -8.42 -28.40 -9.34
N LYS A 62 -8.38 -29.37 -8.42
CA LYS A 62 -7.12 -29.84 -7.80
C LYS A 62 -6.10 -30.28 -8.84
N LYS A 63 -6.55 -31.07 -9.82
CA LYS A 63 -5.70 -31.57 -10.91
C LYS A 63 -5.15 -30.40 -11.73
N LEU A 64 -6.01 -29.49 -12.16
CA LEU A 64 -5.63 -28.32 -12.95
C LEU A 64 -4.60 -27.45 -12.22
N ILE A 65 -4.86 -27.09 -10.96
CA ILE A 65 -3.94 -26.29 -10.13
C ILE A 65 -2.59 -26.99 -10.00
N THR A 66 -2.60 -28.30 -9.70
CA THR A 66 -1.38 -29.08 -9.52
C THR A 66 -0.56 -29.17 -10.81
N GLU A 67 -1.22 -29.37 -11.96
CA GLU A 67 -0.57 -29.40 -13.27
C GLU A 67 0.04 -28.06 -13.63
N SER A 68 -0.69 -26.95 -13.44
CA SER A 68 -0.15 -25.59 -13.67
C SER A 68 1.10 -25.34 -12.84
N ILE A 69 1.04 -25.59 -11.51
CA ILE A 69 2.19 -25.39 -10.60
C ILE A 69 3.39 -26.24 -11.03
N ASN A 70 3.17 -27.51 -11.36
CA ASN A 70 4.26 -28.42 -11.73
C ASN A 70 4.86 -28.08 -13.10
N SER A 71 4.05 -27.64 -14.06
CA SER A 71 4.51 -27.27 -15.40
C SER A 71 5.42 -26.03 -15.39
N ALA A 72 5.20 -25.11 -14.46
CA ALA A 72 6.01 -23.92 -14.29
C ALA A 72 7.30 -24.15 -13.50
N LYS A 73 7.43 -25.30 -12.81
CA LYS A 73 8.55 -25.60 -11.92
C LYS A 73 9.79 -26.05 -12.70
N ARG A 74 10.92 -25.39 -12.46
CA ARG A 74 12.24 -25.73 -13.04
C ARG A 74 13.22 -26.07 -11.92
N LYS A 75 13.75 -27.30 -11.93
CA LYS A 75 14.68 -27.80 -10.88
C LYS A 75 14.15 -27.61 -9.45
N GLY A 76 12.84 -27.79 -9.25
CA GLY A 76 12.22 -27.65 -7.93
C GLY A 76 11.73 -26.24 -7.58
N PHE A 77 12.06 -25.23 -8.38
CA PHE A 77 11.77 -23.82 -8.08
C PHE A 77 10.96 -23.15 -9.20
N ILE A 78 10.17 -22.13 -8.88
CA ILE A 78 9.42 -21.30 -9.82
C ILE A 78 10.00 -19.88 -9.77
N ASP A 79 10.68 -19.45 -10.82
CA ASP A 79 11.18 -18.08 -10.88
C ASP A 79 10.05 -17.07 -11.11
N TRP A 80 10.31 -15.82 -10.75
CA TRP A 80 9.36 -14.72 -10.78
C TRP A 80 8.57 -14.61 -12.09
N ARG A 81 9.20 -14.89 -13.25
CA ARG A 81 8.54 -14.78 -14.57
C ARG A 81 7.53 -15.89 -14.84
N HIS A 82 7.61 -17.00 -14.12
CA HIS A 82 6.77 -18.18 -14.31
C HIS A 82 5.72 -18.35 -13.21
N VAL A 83 5.68 -17.46 -12.20
CA VAL A 83 4.65 -17.48 -11.15
C VAL A 83 3.24 -17.34 -11.74
N GLY A 84 3.04 -16.46 -12.71
CA GLY A 84 1.74 -16.32 -13.39
C GLY A 84 1.29 -17.61 -14.09
N LEU A 85 2.21 -18.32 -14.74
CA LEU A 85 1.92 -19.62 -15.36
C LEU A 85 1.58 -20.69 -14.32
N ALA A 86 2.29 -20.69 -13.19
CA ALA A 86 2.02 -21.60 -12.07
C ALA A 86 0.64 -21.38 -11.47
N LEU A 87 0.17 -20.13 -11.42
CA LEU A 87 -1.11 -19.72 -10.85
C LEU A 87 -2.30 -19.87 -11.82
N GLN A 88 -2.08 -20.10 -13.11
CA GLN A 88 -3.13 -20.19 -14.12
C GLN A 88 -4.29 -21.13 -13.72
N GLY A 89 -3.98 -22.31 -13.18
CA GLY A 89 -5.00 -23.26 -12.73
C GLY A 89 -5.80 -22.77 -11.53
N ALA A 90 -5.18 -22.00 -10.64
CA ALA A 90 -5.85 -21.35 -9.52
C ALA A 90 -6.77 -20.22 -10.02
N ASP A 91 -6.28 -19.36 -10.92
CA ASP A 91 -7.06 -18.27 -11.49
C ASP A 91 -8.32 -18.78 -12.20
N LEU A 92 -8.20 -19.79 -13.04
CA LEU A 92 -9.35 -20.40 -13.73
C LEU A 92 -10.35 -21.00 -12.75
N THR A 93 -9.86 -21.64 -11.69
CA THR A 93 -10.70 -22.18 -10.62
C THR A 93 -11.47 -21.07 -9.91
N LEU A 94 -10.82 -19.95 -9.61
CA LEU A 94 -11.47 -18.81 -8.95
C LEU A 94 -12.44 -18.05 -9.88
N GLN A 95 -12.14 -17.92 -11.17
CA GLN A 95 -13.10 -17.39 -12.15
C GLN A 95 -14.37 -18.26 -12.20
N LYS A 96 -14.20 -19.59 -12.17
CA LYS A 96 -15.34 -20.53 -12.13
C LYS A 96 -16.10 -20.39 -10.81
N ALA A 97 -15.40 -20.29 -9.67
CA ALA A 97 -16.03 -20.08 -8.37
C ALA A 97 -16.83 -18.77 -8.33
N GLN A 98 -16.31 -17.67 -8.88
CA GLN A 98 -17.04 -16.40 -8.97
C GLN A 98 -18.32 -16.55 -9.80
N GLY A 99 -18.23 -17.19 -10.97
CA GLY A 99 -19.43 -17.45 -11.78
C GLY A 99 -20.46 -18.37 -11.10
N LYS A 100 -20.04 -19.18 -10.12
CA LYS A 100 -20.95 -19.97 -9.27
C LYS A 100 -21.63 -19.10 -8.22
N VAL A 101 -20.92 -18.12 -7.63
CA VAL A 101 -21.53 -17.11 -6.74
C VAL A 101 -22.65 -16.37 -7.47
N ASP A 102 -22.39 -15.91 -8.70
CA ASP A 102 -23.36 -15.14 -9.50
C ASP A 102 -24.64 -15.94 -9.83
N LYS A 103 -24.55 -17.28 -9.85
CA LYS A 103 -25.66 -18.20 -10.13
C LYS A 103 -26.38 -18.71 -8.88
N GLY A 104 -25.92 -18.32 -7.69
CA GLY A 104 -26.44 -18.83 -6.42
C GLY A 104 -25.93 -20.24 -6.05
N GLU A 105 -24.92 -20.76 -6.75
CA GLU A 105 -24.28 -22.05 -6.48
C GLU A 105 -23.18 -21.90 -5.41
N TRP A 106 -23.53 -21.33 -4.26
CA TRP A 106 -22.55 -20.84 -3.26
C TRP A 106 -21.71 -21.95 -2.62
N GLU A 107 -22.27 -23.13 -2.34
CA GLU A 107 -21.50 -24.25 -1.79
C GLU A 107 -20.36 -24.64 -2.74
N SER A 108 -20.65 -24.77 -4.04
CA SER A 108 -19.63 -25.07 -5.05
C SER A 108 -18.57 -23.97 -5.14
N ALA A 109 -18.99 -22.69 -5.08
CA ALA A 109 -18.07 -21.56 -5.08
C ALA A 109 -17.08 -21.61 -3.89
N ILE A 110 -17.59 -21.88 -2.68
CA ILE A 110 -16.78 -21.99 -1.47
C ILE A 110 -15.80 -23.17 -1.59
N LEU A 111 -16.29 -24.35 -1.98
CA LEU A 111 -15.45 -25.54 -2.08
C LEU A 111 -14.35 -25.40 -3.16
N LEU A 112 -14.66 -24.80 -4.31
CA LEU A 112 -13.65 -24.51 -5.34
C LEU A 112 -12.59 -23.53 -4.84
N SER A 113 -13.00 -22.47 -4.14
CA SER A 113 -12.08 -21.48 -3.58
C SER A 113 -11.20 -22.07 -2.48
N LEU A 114 -11.75 -22.92 -1.60
CA LEU A 114 -10.96 -23.61 -0.56
C LEU A 114 -9.89 -24.53 -1.14
N VAL A 115 -10.18 -25.17 -2.28
CA VAL A 115 -9.23 -26.06 -2.98
C VAL A 115 -7.98 -25.32 -3.46
N VAL A 116 -8.11 -24.03 -3.78
CA VAL A 116 -7.00 -23.19 -4.26
C VAL A 116 -5.98 -22.90 -3.17
N LEU A 117 -6.44 -22.66 -1.94
CA LEU A 117 -5.62 -22.09 -0.86
C LEU A 117 -4.40 -22.96 -0.52
N SER A 118 -4.62 -24.23 -0.18
CA SER A 118 -3.56 -25.13 0.28
C SER A 118 -2.41 -25.35 -0.74
N PRO A 119 -2.67 -25.61 -2.04
CA PRO A 119 -1.60 -25.69 -3.04
C PRO A 119 -0.87 -24.37 -3.25
N VAL A 120 -1.60 -23.24 -3.28
CA VAL A 120 -1.05 -21.92 -3.59
C VAL A 120 -0.18 -21.40 -2.45
N VAL A 121 -0.61 -21.49 -1.19
CA VAL A 121 0.24 -21.08 -0.05
C VAL A 121 1.55 -21.88 0.02
N LYS A 122 1.53 -23.16 -0.36
CA LYS A 122 2.75 -23.99 -0.41
C LYS A 122 3.76 -23.49 -1.42
N MET A 123 3.32 -22.80 -2.48
CA MET A 123 4.20 -22.27 -3.50
C MET A 123 5.21 -21.28 -2.94
N LEU A 124 4.88 -20.57 -1.85
CA LEU A 124 5.81 -19.65 -1.17
C LEU A 124 7.11 -20.31 -0.73
N ASN A 125 7.11 -21.64 -0.51
CA ASN A 125 8.32 -22.37 -0.14
C ASN A 125 9.24 -22.66 -1.32
N PHE A 126 8.79 -22.47 -2.57
CA PHE A 126 9.54 -22.83 -3.77
C PHE A 126 9.31 -21.87 -4.95
N SER A 127 8.90 -20.63 -4.69
CA SER A 127 8.63 -19.63 -5.74
C SER A 127 9.18 -18.27 -5.34
N ASP A 128 9.61 -17.49 -6.33
CA ASP A 128 9.95 -16.07 -6.17
C ASP A 128 8.69 -15.21 -6.34
N ASP A 129 8.03 -14.90 -5.22
CA ASP A 129 6.80 -14.08 -5.18
C ASP A 129 7.09 -12.58 -4.97
N SER A 130 8.22 -12.06 -5.47
CA SER A 130 8.60 -10.66 -5.25
C SER A 130 7.58 -9.64 -5.80
N ASN A 131 6.65 -10.06 -6.67
CA ASN A 131 5.53 -9.24 -7.16
C ASN A 131 4.20 -9.45 -6.41
N GLY A 132 4.14 -10.36 -5.43
CA GLY A 132 2.96 -10.60 -4.59
C GLY A 132 1.81 -11.36 -5.27
N SER A 133 2.03 -11.99 -6.43
CA SER A 133 0.97 -12.66 -7.19
C SER A 133 0.34 -13.83 -6.42
N ILE A 134 1.12 -14.56 -5.62
CA ILE A 134 0.56 -15.61 -4.74
C ILE A 134 -0.36 -14.99 -3.70
N GLY A 135 0.05 -13.87 -3.09
CA GLY A 135 -0.77 -13.13 -2.14
C GLY A 135 -2.10 -12.67 -2.74
N ASP A 136 -2.08 -12.16 -3.98
CA ASP A 136 -3.29 -11.73 -4.69
C ASP A 136 -4.29 -12.87 -4.91
N VAL A 137 -3.80 -14.05 -5.35
CA VAL A 137 -4.65 -15.24 -5.55
C VAL A 137 -5.23 -15.75 -4.23
N MET A 138 -4.42 -15.77 -3.15
CA MET A 138 -4.89 -16.14 -1.82
C MET A 138 -6.01 -15.21 -1.34
N ASN A 139 -5.83 -13.90 -1.49
CA ASN A 139 -6.81 -12.89 -1.10
C ASN A 139 -8.08 -12.97 -1.95
N TRP A 140 -7.98 -13.26 -3.24
CA TRP A 140 -9.14 -13.47 -4.11
C TRP A 140 -9.93 -14.72 -3.71
N ALA A 141 -9.26 -15.84 -3.42
CA ALA A 141 -9.92 -17.04 -2.93
C ALA A 141 -10.68 -16.78 -1.62
N ILE A 142 -10.06 -16.12 -0.65
CA ILE A 142 -10.69 -15.78 0.63
C ILE A 142 -11.88 -14.83 0.43
N ARG A 143 -11.75 -13.79 -0.40
CA ARG A 143 -12.87 -12.88 -0.71
C ARG A 143 -14.04 -13.62 -1.36
N THR A 144 -13.76 -14.54 -2.28
CA THR A 144 -14.80 -15.35 -2.93
C THR A 144 -15.53 -16.24 -1.92
N ILE A 145 -14.82 -16.80 -0.94
CA ILE A 145 -15.42 -17.55 0.17
C ILE A 145 -16.28 -16.61 1.03
N ASP A 146 -15.78 -15.44 1.40
CA ASP A 146 -16.46 -14.43 2.21
C ASP A 146 -17.81 -14.04 1.56
N ASP A 147 -17.78 -13.63 0.29
CA ASP A 147 -18.95 -13.24 -0.49
C ASP A 147 -19.98 -14.37 -0.58
N ALA A 148 -19.53 -15.59 -0.89
CA ALA A 148 -20.40 -16.76 -1.01
C ALA A 148 -21.01 -17.19 0.33
N VAL A 149 -20.26 -17.08 1.44
CA VAL A 149 -20.77 -17.36 2.77
C VAL A 149 -21.86 -16.34 3.14
N ILE A 150 -21.60 -15.04 2.98
CA ILE A 150 -22.59 -14.00 3.27
C ILE A 150 -23.87 -14.22 2.46
N ALA A 151 -23.76 -14.48 1.17
CA ALA A 151 -24.91 -14.70 0.29
C ALA A 151 -25.70 -15.99 0.61
N SER A 152 -25.04 -17.05 1.08
CA SER A 152 -25.69 -18.33 1.39
C SER A 152 -26.37 -18.37 2.76
N LEU A 153 -25.97 -17.54 3.72
CA LEU A 153 -26.47 -17.56 5.09
C LEU A 153 -28.01 -17.50 5.22
N PRO A 154 -28.75 -16.66 4.47
CA PRO A 154 -30.22 -16.64 4.56
C PRO A 154 -30.88 -17.88 3.95
N ASN A 155 -30.21 -18.56 3.02
CA ASN A 155 -30.79 -19.57 2.15
C ASN A 155 -30.51 -21.01 2.62
N PHE A 156 -29.40 -21.21 3.34
CA PHE A 156 -28.96 -22.54 3.74
C PHE A 156 -29.57 -22.98 5.07
N ASN A 157 -29.83 -24.29 5.18
CA ASN A 157 -30.24 -24.92 6.44
C ASN A 157 -29.04 -25.11 7.38
N GLU A 158 -29.30 -25.53 8.63
CA GLU A 158 -28.25 -25.67 9.64
C GLU A 158 -27.20 -26.75 9.29
N ILE A 159 -27.59 -27.81 8.57
CA ILE A 159 -26.67 -28.89 8.17
C ILE A 159 -25.69 -28.36 7.11
N GLU A 160 -26.19 -27.65 6.11
CA GLU A 160 -25.38 -27.02 5.05
C GLU A 160 -24.42 -25.98 5.66
N LYS A 161 -24.93 -25.10 6.52
CA LYS A 161 -24.12 -24.10 7.26
C LYS A 161 -23.02 -24.76 8.09
N LYS A 162 -23.34 -25.83 8.81
CA LYS A 162 -22.36 -26.59 9.60
C LYS A 162 -21.31 -27.24 8.71
N GLY A 163 -21.71 -27.82 7.58
CA GLY A 163 -20.79 -28.43 6.62
C GLY A 163 -19.76 -27.43 6.08
N LEU A 164 -20.23 -26.26 5.65
CA LEU A 164 -19.36 -25.18 5.17
C LEU A 164 -18.46 -24.61 6.26
N PHE A 165 -19.02 -24.32 7.43
CA PHE A 165 -18.25 -23.86 8.59
C PHE A 165 -17.11 -24.84 8.92
N ASP A 166 -17.42 -26.14 8.96
CA ASP A 166 -16.44 -27.18 9.26
C ASP A 166 -15.35 -27.28 8.18
N ALA A 167 -15.71 -27.09 6.91
CA ALA A 167 -14.75 -27.05 5.81
C ALA A 167 -13.77 -25.88 5.93
N ILE A 168 -14.28 -24.67 6.22
CA ILE A 168 -13.46 -23.46 6.36
C ILE A 168 -12.56 -23.55 7.60
N VAL A 169 -13.09 -23.96 8.76
CA VAL A 169 -12.29 -24.16 9.98
C VAL A 169 -11.20 -25.21 9.75
N LYS A 170 -11.54 -26.33 9.09
CA LYS A 170 -10.56 -27.38 8.79
C LYS A 170 -9.44 -26.88 7.90
N GLU A 171 -9.74 -26.03 6.92
CA GLU A 171 -8.72 -25.41 6.08
C GLU A 171 -7.84 -24.47 6.92
N ALA A 172 -8.43 -23.53 7.65
CA ALA A 172 -7.69 -22.51 8.43
C ALA A 172 -6.70 -23.12 9.45
N LEU A 173 -7.04 -24.28 10.01
CA LEU A 173 -6.22 -24.98 11.00
C LEU A 173 -5.07 -25.82 10.42
N LYS A 174 -4.89 -25.83 9.10
CA LYS A 174 -3.74 -26.52 8.48
C LYS A 174 -2.42 -25.85 8.85
N GLU A 175 -1.37 -26.66 8.92
CA GLU A 175 -0.01 -26.22 9.22
C GLU A 175 0.62 -25.39 8.11
N HIS A 176 0.08 -25.44 6.88
CA HIS A 176 0.59 -24.66 5.74
C HIS A 176 0.50 -23.14 5.95
N TYR A 177 -0.31 -22.68 6.90
CA TYR A 177 -0.43 -21.28 7.29
C TYR A 177 0.52 -20.88 8.43
N ASN A 178 1.35 -21.79 8.95
CA ASN A 178 2.36 -21.43 9.94
C ASN A 178 3.40 -20.50 9.28
N GLY A 179 3.65 -19.34 9.91
CA GLY A 179 4.43 -18.26 9.30
C GLY A 179 3.64 -17.36 8.33
N TRP A 180 2.39 -17.70 8.02
CA TRP A 180 1.47 -16.97 7.14
C TRP A 180 0.07 -16.87 7.79
N SER A 181 0.05 -16.48 9.06
CA SER A 181 -1.14 -16.59 9.91
C SER A 181 -2.26 -15.63 9.54
N ASP A 182 -1.97 -14.58 8.76
CA ASP A 182 -2.98 -13.65 8.23
C ASP A 182 -4.11 -14.36 7.48
N TRP A 183 -3.78 -15.29 6.59
CA TRP A 183 -4.80 -16.05 5.84
C TRP A 183 -5.58 -17.02 6.72
N ARG A 184 -4.94 -17.60 7.76
CA ARG A 184 -5.65 -18.38 8.78
C ARG A 184 -6.71 -17.52 9.47
N TYR A 185 -6.32 -16.34 9.95
CA TYR A 185 -7.24 -15.46 10.68
C TYR A 185 -8.31 -14.87 9.76
N ALA A 186 -8.02 -14.62 8.49
CA ALA A 186 -9.02 -14.22 7.51
C ALA A 186 -10.08 -15.32 7.28
N LEU A 187 -9.69 -16.59 7.18
CA LEU A 187 -10.65 -17.69 7.10
C LEU A 187 -11.47 -17.84 8.39
N LEU A 188 -10.84 -17.73 9.55
CA LEU A 188 -11.54 -17.77 10.84
C LEU A 188 -12.47 -16.57 11.04
N LYS A 189 -12.17 -15.43 10.43
CA LYS A 189 -13.05 -14.25 10.38
C LYS A 189 -14.35 -14.58 9.66
N ILE A 190 -14.29 -15.23 8.50
CA ILE A 190 -15.48 -15.68 7.77
C ILE A 190 -16.34 -16.61 8.64
N CYS A 191 -15.70 -17.49 9.42
CA CYS A 191 -16.40 -18.38 10.35
C CYS A 191 -17.20 -17.63 11.42
N THR A 192 -16.88 -16.37 11.73
CA THR A 192 -17.62 -15.59 12.71
C THR A 192 -19.04 -15.28 12.25
N TYR A 193 -19.38 -15.24 10.95
CA TYR A 193 -20.76 -15.00 10.52
C TYR A 193 -21.74 -16.11 10.95
N TYR A 194 -21.22 -17.30 11.25
CA TYR A 194 -22.00 -18.41 11.79
C TYR A 194 -22.21 -18.31 13.31
N SER A 195 -21.65 -17.31 13.99
CA SER A 195 -21.75 -17.15 15.46
C SER A 195 -23.16 -16.97 16.04
N PRO A 196 -24.20 -16.54 15.29
CA PRO A 196 -25.57 -16.59 15.78
C PRO A 196 -26.07 -18.03 16.06
N ILE A 197 -25.46 -19.04 15.44
CA ILE A 197 -25.77 -20.45 15.66
C ILE A 197 -24.96 -20.94 16.87
N LYS A 198 -25.65 -21.20 17.99
CA LYS A 198 -25.03 -21.48 19.30
C LYS A 198 -23.95 -22.56 19.26
N ASP A 199 -24.18 -23.66 18.55
CA ASP A 199 -23.23 -24.77 18.50
C ASP A 199 -21.98 -24.46 17.66
N LEU A 200 -22.15 -23.72 16.56
CA LEU A 200 -21.03 -23.28 15.72
C LEU A 200 -20.20 -22.20 16.43
N ARG A 201 -20.85 -21.28 17.14
CA ARG A 201 -20.17 -20.31 18.02
C ARG A 201 -19.30 -20.99 19.06
N LYS A 202 -19.85 -21.93 19.84
CA LYS A 202 -19.09 -22.68 20.86
C LYS A 202 -17.90 -23.40 20.24
N LYS A 203 -18.07 -23.96 19.05
CA LYS A 203 -16.98 -24.63 18.32
C LYS A 203 -15.89 -23.63 17.93
N LEU A 204 -16.25 -22.47 17.38
CA LEU A 204 -15.30 -21.42 17.01
C LEU A 204 -14.56 -20.87 18.23
N GLU A 205 -15.28 -20.50 19.30
CA GLU A 205 -14.69 -20.00 20.55
C GLU A 205 -13.70 -20.99 21.16
N LYS A 206 -14.01 -22.29 21.13
CA LYS A 206 -13.09 -23.35 21.56
C LYS A 206 -11.82 -23.39 20.72
N GLN A 207 -11.93 -23.24 19.39
CA GLN A 207 -10.76 -23.20 18.51
C GLN A 207 -9.90 -21.95 18.78
N LEU A 208 -10.53 -20.78 18.88
CA LEU A 208 -9.84 -19.52 19.19
C LEU A 208 -9.11 -19.59 20.54
N LYS A 209 -9.75 -20.18 21.56
CA LYS A 209 -9.12 -20.42 22.86
C LYS A 209 -7.91 -21.35 22.74
N SER A 210 -8.04 -22.45 22.00
CA SER A 210 -6.92 -23.39 21.82
C SER A 210 -5.75 -22.75 21.07
N LEU A 211 -6.01 -21.90 20.06
CA LEU A 211 -4.96 -21.16 19.37
C LEU A 211 -4.28 -20.18 20.33
N TYR A 212 -5.06 -19.44 21.12
CA TYR A 212 -4.54 -18.46 22.08
C TYR A 212 -3.62 -19.08 23.12
N GLU A 213 -3.97 -20.27 23.61
CA GLU A 213 -3.18 -21.03 24.59
C GLU A 213 -1.88 -21.61 24.01
N LYS A 214 -1.84 -21.88 22.69
CA LYS A 214 -0.64 -22.38 22.00
C LYS A 214 0.33 -21.28 21.60
N THR A 215 -0.14 -20.04 21.48
CA THR A 215 0.69 -18.90 21.12
C THR A 215 1.59 -18.48 22.30
N GLU A 216 2.91 -18.59 22.13
CA GLU A 216 3.93 -18.34 23.17
C GLU A 216 4.18 -16.82 23.41
N SER A 217 5.40 -16.41 23.77
CA SER A 217 5.75 -15.05 24.23
C SER A 217 6.72 -14.28 23.33
N SER A 218 6.81 -14.61 22.05
CA SER A 218 7.59 -13.91 21.03
C SER A 218 6.85 -12.69 20.44
N TRP A 219 7.50 -11.94 19.54
CA TRP A 219 6.88 -10.77 18.88
C TRP A 219 5.75 -11.16 17.92
N SER A 220 5.92 -12.24 17.13
CA SER A 220 4.84 -12.82 16.31
C SER A 220 3.65 -13.24 17.16
N ASP A 221 3.91 -13.63 18.41
CA ASP A 221 2.87 -14.09 19.32
C ASP A 221 1.97 -12.95 19.82
N ARG A 222 2.48 -11.70 19.85
CA ARG A 222 1.65 -10.52 20.14
C ARG A 222 0.63 -10.28 19.03
N PHE A 223 1.07 -10.39 17.77
CA PHE A 223 0.19 -10.23 16.62
C PHE A 223 -0.90 -11.31 16.62
N GLU A 224 -0.52 -12.58 16.77
CA GLU A 224 -1.46 -13.70 16.83
C GLU A 224 -2.50 -13.56 17.95
N LYS A 225 -2.05 -13.25 19.17
CA LYS A 225 -2.95 -13.02 20.31
C LYS A 225 -3.94 -11.90 20.02
N THR A 226 -3.50 -10.85 19.35
CA THR A 226 -4.35 -9.71 19.01
C THR A 226 -5.38 -10.09 17.94
N GLN A 227 -4.99 -10.80 16.89
CA GLN A 227 -5.93 -11.32 15.88
C GLN A 227 -7.01 -12.21 16.50
N ILE A 228 -6.63 -13.12 17.40
CA ILE A 228 -7.58 -13.97 18.11
C ILE A 228 -8.55 -13.14 18.95
N LYS A 229 -8.06 -12.12 19.65
CA LYS A 229 -8.90 -11.21 20.42
C LYS A 229 -9.86 -10.42 19.55
N LEU A 230 -9.43 -9.96 18.38
CA LEU A 230 -10.29 -9.28 17.41
C LEU A 230 -11.41 -10.20 16.91
N LEU A 231 -11.12 -11.47 16.65
CA LEU A 231 -12.15 -12.47 16.29
C LEU A 231 -13.14 -12.74 17.43
N GLN A 232 -12.65 -12.82 18.67
CA GLN A 232 -13.52 -12.92 19.85
C GLN A 232 -14.42 -11.70 19.99
N PHE A 233 -13.87 -10.50 19.78
CA PHE A 233 -14.63 -9.26 19.78
C PHE A 233 -15.74 -9.26 18.71
N GLU A 234 -15.43 -9.68 17.48
CA GLU A 234 -16.42 -9.73 16.40
C GLU A 234 -17.59 -10.69 16.71
N ILE A 235 -17.31 -11.81 17.38
CA ILE A 235 -18.35 -12.73 17.85
C ILE A 235 -19.25 -12.06 18.90
N ILE A 236 -18.65 -11.35 19.87
CA ILE A 236 -19.37 -10.66 20.95
C ILE A 236 -20.23 -9.54 20.39
N GLU A 237 -19.66 -8.71 19.51
CA GLU A 237 -20.37 -7.60 18.86
C GLU A 237 -21.60 -8.09 18.09
N ARG A 238 -21.47 -9.23 17.38
CA ARG A 238 -22.56 -9.82 16.61
C ARG A 238 -23.65 -10.48 17.46
N CYS A 239 -23.29 -11.05 18.61
CA CYS A 239 -24.20 -11.95 19.35
C CYS A 239 -24.65 -11.44 20.72
N ASP A 240 -23.83 -10.61 21.39
CA ASP A 240 -24.01 -10.24 22.80
C ASP A 240 -24.36 -8.76 22.99
N GLY A 241 -24.32 -7.97 21.90
CA GLY A 241 -24.72 -6.57 21.89
C GLY A 241 -23.62 -5.57 22.24
N VAL A 242 -23.96 -4.29 22.11
CA VAL A 242 -23.00 -3.17 22.20
C VAL A 242 -22.35 -3.08 23.58
N ASP A 243 -23.11 -3.27 24.67
CA ASP A 243 -22.57 -3.19 26.03
C ASP A 243 -21.51 -4.26 26.32
N ALA A 244 -21.74 -5.50 25.86
CA ALA A 244 -20.80 -6.60 26.01
C ALA A 244 -19.54 -6.36 25.16
N ALA A 245 -19.71 -5.84 23.93
CA ALA A 245 -18.62 -5.49 23.04
C ALA A 245 -17.76 -4.36 23.63
N GLU A 246 -18.38 -3.31 24.16
CA GLU A 246 -17.68 -2.21 24.82
C GLU A 246 -16.90 -2.69 26.04
N LYS A 247 -17.53 -3.50 26.90
CA LYS A 247 -16.83 -4.11 28.04
C LYS A 247 -15.61 -4.91 27.59
N PHE A 248 -15.75 -5.72 26.54
CA PHE A 248 -14.64 -6.51 26.00
C PHE A 248 -13.50 -5.63 25.45
N ILE A 249 -13.82 -4.49 24.82
CA ILE A 249 -12.82 -3.53 24.35
C ILE A 249 -11.96 -3.04 25.52
N TYR A 250 -12.59 -2.58 26.59
CA TYR A 250 -11.89 -2.05 27.75
C TYR A 250 -11.10 -3.13 28.51
N GLU A 251 -11.60 -4.35 28.62
CA GLU A 251 -10.88 -5.48 29.21
C GLU A 251 -9.60 -5.86 28.44
N ASN A 252 -9.55 -5.59 27.13
CA ASN A 252 -8.44 -5.93 26.25
C ASN A 252 -7.64 -4.71 25.77
N ILE A 253 -7.82 -3.54 26.39
CA ILE A 253 -7.22 -2.25 25.98
C ILE A 253 -5.68 -2.22 25.90
N LYS A 254 -5.00 -3.19 26.51
CA LYS A 254 -3.55 -3.39 26.40
C LYS A 254 -3.09 -3.73 24.97
N HIS A 255 -4.01 -4.22 24.15
CA HIS A 255 -3.79 -4.44 22.72
C HIS A 255 -4.10 -3.14 21.98
N THR A 256 -3.16 -2.66 21.16
CA THR A 256 -3.23 -1.37 20.46
C THR A 256 -4.55 -1.15 19.72
N GLU A 257 -5.01 -2.16 18.99
CA GLU A 257 -6.23 -2.15 18.19
C GLU A 257 -7.48 -1.95 19.04
N PHE A 258 -7.48 -2.44 20.29
CA PHE A 258 -8.58 -2.23 21.22
C PHE A 258 -8.56 -0.83 21.84
N ARG A 259 -7.38 -0.24 22.04
CA ARG A 259 -7.29 1.18 22.40
C ARG A 259 -7.84 2.09 21.31
N GLU A 260 -7.57 1.77 20.04
CA GLU A 260 -8.14 2.51 18.90
C GLU A 260 -9.66 2.40 18.87
N LYS A 261 -10.20 1.20 19.08
CA LYS A 261 -11.66 0.99 19.18
C LYS A 261 -12.25 1.77 20.35
N ALA A 262 -11.60 1.78 21.51
CA ALA A 262 -12.04 2.58 22.65
C ALA A 262 -12.06 4.07 22.30
N ILE A 263 -10.98 4.59 21.71
CA ILE A 263 -10.90 5.99 21.27
C ILE A 263 -12.01 6.32 20.27
N ALA A 264 -12.25 5.47 19.27
CA ALA A 264 -13.30 5.67 18.28
C ALA A 264 -14.71 5.68 18.91
N ASN A 265 -14.97 4.79 19.88
CA ASN A 265 -16.23 4.77 20.61
C ASN A 265 -16.44 6.05 21.40
N GLU A 266 -15.43 6.53 22.12
CA GLU A 266 -15.54 7.76 22.91
C GLU A 266 -15.62 9.02 22.05
N LEU A 267 -14.95 9.03 20.89
CA LEU A 267 -15.15 10.07 19.87
C LEU A 267 -16.60 10.09 19.38
N GLY A 268 -17.19 8.93 19.09
CA GLY A 268 -18.60 8.83 18.67
C GLY A 268 -19.61 9.20 19.76
N LYS A 269 -19.20 9.20 21.03
CA LYS A 269 -19.98 9.66 22.20
C LYS A 269 -19.72 11.12 22.55
N ASP A 270 -18.88 11.82 21.79
CA ASP A 270 -18.38 13.16 22.09
C ASP A 270 -17.69 13.29 23.48
N ASP A 271 -17.21 12.19 24.08
CA ASP A 271 -16.43 12.22 25.33
C ASP A 271 -14.94 12.43 25.03
N TYR A 272 -14.63 13.63 24.56
CA TYR A 272 -13.27 14.03 24.19
C TYR A 272 -12.30 14.01 25.37
N LYS A 273 -12.80 14.19 26.61
CA LYS A 273 -11.96 14.07 27.82
C LYS A 273 -11.49 12.64 28.02
N LYS A 274 -12.39 11.67 27.82
CA LYS A 274 -12.03 10.25 27.86
C LYS A 274 -11.08 9.89 26.72
N VAL A 275 -11.27 10.43 25.52
CA VAL A 275 -10.33 10.24 24.39
C VAL A 275 -8.92 10.72 24.77
N ILE A 276 -8.79 11.92 25.33
CA ILE A 276 -7.50 12.46 25.79
C ILE A 276 -6.87 11.52 26.81
N GLN A 277 -7.63 11.05 27.80
CA GLN A 277 -7.14 10.11 28.80
C GLN A 277 -6.65 8.80 28.17
N LEU A 278 -7.41 8.22 27.24
CA LEU A 278 -7.04 6.99 26.53
C LEU A 278 -5.77 7.17 25.71
N CYS A 279 -5.59 8.32 25.08
CA CYS A 279 -4.37 8.66 24.33
C CYS A 279 -3.17 8.81 25.25
N LEU A 280 -3.29 9.52 26.37
CA LEU A 280 -2.21 9.68 27.35
C LEU A 280 -1.77 8.34 27.95
N ASP A 281 -2.74 7.46 28.25
CA ASP A 281 -2.44 6.11 28.74
C ASP A 281 -1.78 5.25 27.64
N GLY A 282 -2.16 5.47 26.37
CA GLY A 282 -1.52 4.83 25.22
C GLY A 282 -0.08 5.29 25.01
N GLU A 283 0.18 6.60 25.07
CA GLU A 283 1.54 7.15 24.97
C GLU A 283 2.48 6.59 26.04
N LYS A 284 1.96 6.32 27.25
CA LYS A 284 2.71 5.66 28.32
C LYS A 284 2.92 4.17 28.06
N ALA A 285 1.86 3.46 27.68
CA ALA A 285 1.91 2.01 27.46
C ALA A 285 2.79 1.62 26.26
N ASP A 286 2.79 2.45 25.22
CA ASP A 286 3.48 2.20 23.95
C ASP A 286 4.75 3.05 23.78
N ALA A 287 5.34 3.56 24.87
CA ALA A 287 6.44 4.53 24.84
C ALA A 287 7.64 4.09 23.97
N GLU A 288 7.87 2.78 23.82
CA GLU A 288 8.94 2.21 22.98
C GLU A 288 8.61 2.25 21.47
N TYR A 289 7.34 2.34 21.11
CA TYR A 289 6.85 2.30 19.73
C TYR A 289 6.53 3.71 19.24
N ARG A 290 7.54 4.40 18.71
CA ARG A 290 7.43 5.80 18.24
C ARG A 290 6.22 6.06 17.33
N GLY A 291 5.91 5.12 16.42
CA GLY A 291 4.75 5.24 15.53
C GLY A 291 3.40 5.21 16.27
N LEU A 292 3.27 4.39 17.32
CA LEU A 292 2.06 4.34 18.14
C LEU A 292 1.92 5.59 19.01
N VAL A 293 3.01 6.04 19.64
CA VAL A 293 3.02 7.31 20.39
C VAL A 293 2.57 8.47 19.50
N GLN A 294 3.06 8.53 18.27
CA GLN A 294 2.63 9.54 17.30
C GLN A 294 1.15 9.40 16.95
N LYS A 295 0.65 8.18 16.71
CA LYS A 295 -0.77 7.93 16.46
C LYS A 295 -1.67 8.40 17.62
N TRP A 296 -1.28 8.16 18.87
CA TRP A 296 -2.02 8.64 20.03
C TRP A 296 -2.03 10.16 20.16
N ARG A 297 -0.92 10.83 19.82
CA ARG A 297 -0.86 12.30 19.79
C ARG A 297 -1.77 12.90 18.72
N VAL A 298 -1.91 12.24 17.56
CA VAL A 298 -2.84 12.67 16.51
C VAL A 298 -4.29 12.60 17.02
N TYR A 299 -4.70 11.50 17.66
CA TYR A 299 -6.03 11.41 18.27
C TYR A 299 -6.23 12.43 19.41
N ARG A 300 -5.21 12.65 20.24
CA ARG A 300 -5.24 13.66 21.30
C ARG A 300 -5.39 15.08 20.73
N TYR A 301 -4.72 15.37 19.61
CA TYR A 301 -4.87 16.63 18.90
C TYR A 301 -6.31 16.80 18.40
N GLN A 302 -6.87 15.79 17.73
CA GLN A 302 -8.25 15.80 17.25
C GLN A 302 -9.25 16.03 18.39
N ALA A 303 -9.10 15.34 19.52
CA ALA A 303 -9.95 15.55 20.68
C ALA A 303 -9.82 16.96 21.28
N SER A 304 -8.62 17.54 21.25
CA SER A 304 -8.36 18.92 21.71
C SER A 304 -9.00 19.96 20.77
N GLU A 305 -9.00 19.68 19.46
CA GLU A 305 -9.70 20.48 18.44
C GLU A 305 -11.19 20.51 18.71
N LEU A 306 -11.81 19.34 18.94
CA LEU A 306 -13.23 19.20 19.24
C LEU A 306 -13.64 19.79 20.60
N LEU A 307 -12.74 19.79 21.58
CA LEU A 307 -12.94 20.46 22.89
C LEU A 307 -12.81 21.99 22.83
N GLY A 308 -12.23 22.53 21.74
CA GLY A 308 -11.84 23.95 21.70
C GLY A 308 -10.67 24.30 22.61
N ASP A 309 -9.83 23.33 23.00
CA ASP A 309 -8.65 23.56 23.83
C ASP A 309 -7.48 24.08 22.97
N ILE A 310 -7.48 25.39 22.73
CA ILE A 310 -6.51 26.07 21.87
C ILE A 310 -5.07 25.89 22.36
N GLU A 311 -4.83 25.93 23.67
CA GLU A 311 -3.48 25.82 24.22
C GLU A 311 -2.92 24.41 24.03
N GLN A 312 -3.74 23.37 24.26
CA GLN A 312 -3.32 22.01 24.00
C GLN A 312 -3.13 21.74 22.49
N GLN A 313 -3.98 22.32 21.64
CA GLN A 313 -3.79 22.26 20.18
C GLN A 313 -2.45 22.88 19.77
N LYS A 314 -2.12 24.09 20.23
CA LYS A 314 -0.82 24.74 19.93
C LYS A 314 0.35 23.86 20.35
N GLN A 315 0.31 23.30 21.56
CA GLN A 315 1.35 22.41 22.06
C GLN A 315 1.51 21.17 21.16
N LEU A 316 0.41 20.46 20.89
CA LEU A 316 0.43 19.21 20.14
C LEU A 316 0.77 19.40 18.67
N ALA A 317 0.24 20.44 18.02
CA ALA A 317 0.60 20.77 16.65
C ALA A 317 2.10 21.05 16.54
N ARG A 318 2.68 21.80 17.48
CA ARG A 318 4.13 22.00 17.53
C ARG A 318 4.86 20.67 17.71
N GLU A 319 4.47 19.83 18.66
CA GLU A 319 5.12 18.52 18.87
C GLU A 319 5.10 17.63 17.62
N LEU A 320 3.96 17.54 16.94
CA LEU A 320 3.77 16.74 15.72
C LEU A 320 4.53 17.35 14.54
N LEU A 321 4.58 18.67 14.43
CA LEU A 321 5.37 19.36 13.43
C LEU A 321 6.86 19.00 13.54
N PHE A 322 7.40 18.97 14.76
CA PHE A 322 8.78 18.52 15.01
C PHE A 322 9.00 17.01 14.79
N LYS A 323 7.94 16.24 14.54
CA LYS A 323 7.99 14.85 14.03
C LYS A 323 7.83 14.77 12.51
N ASN A 324 8.09 15.88 11.81
CA ASN A 324 8.10 15.99 10.35
C ASN A 324 6.70 15.92 9.70
N GLU A 325 5.65 16.30 10.43
CA GLU A 325 4.26 16.32 9.94
C GLU A 325 3.85 17.75 9.54
N PHE A 326 4.09 18.14 8.28
CA PHE A 326 3.84 19.51 7.81
C PHE A 326 2.40 19.97 7.95
N THR A 327 1.40 19.08 7.88
CA THR A 327 -0.02 19.44 8.04
C THR A 327 -0.29 20.22 9.34
N TYR A 328 0.44 19.91 10.42
CA TYR A 328 0.27 20.61 11.70
C TYR A 328 0.85 22.02 11.71
N TYR A 329 1.66 22.39 10.72
CA TYR A 329 2.13 23.76 10.56
C TYR A 329 0.98 24.72 10.23
N LEU A 330 0.16 24.36 9.24
CA LEU A 330 -0.99 25.17 8.81
C LEU A 330 -1.98 25.31 9.96
N LYS A 331 -2.29 24.20 10.63
CA LYS A 331 -3.14 24.20 11.82
C LYS A 331 -2.55 25.06 12.94
N LEU A 332 -1.24 25.00 13.18
CA LEU A 332 -0.59 25.84 14.19
C LEU A 332 -0.72 27.33 13.84
N LYS A 333 -0.50 27.70 12.57
CA LYS A 333 -0.61 29.08 12.08
C LYS A 333 -2.01 29.66 12.29
N GLU A 334 -3.05 28.88 12.02
CA GLU A 334 -4.45 29.29 12.21
C GLU A 334 -4.81 29.57 13.68
N LEU A 335 -4.09 29.00 14.65
CA LEU A 335 -4.33 29.19 16.09
C LEU A 335 -3.71 30.48 16.66
N TYR A 336 -2.95 31.23 15.86
CA TYR A 336 -2.35 32.50 16.26
C TYR A 336 -2.95 33.67 15.47
N GLY A 337 -3.15 34.79 16.15
CA GLY A 337 -3.45 36.05 15.46
C GLY A 337 -2.24 36.55 14.67
N SER A 338 -2.46 37.35 13.63
CA SER A 338 -1.40 37.83 12.72
C SER A 338 -0.22 38.48 13.45
N ASN A 339 -0.48 39.24 14.52
CA ASN A 339 0.57 39.92 15.30
C ASN A 339 1.41 38.97 16.16
N GLU A 340 0.86 37.83 16.57
CA GLU A 340 1.56 36.83 17.40
C GLU A 340 2.30 35.80 16.55
N TRP A 341 1.83 35.61 15.30
CA TRP A 341 2.37 34.61 14.40
C TRP A 341 3.81 34.91 14.02
N ASP A 342 4.16 36.16 13.68
CA ASP A 342 5.53 36.50 13.27
C ASP A 342 6.57 36.17 14.36
N VAL A 343 6.23 36.45 15.62
CA VAL A 343 7.08 36.12 16.78
C VAL A 343 7.20 34.59 16.94
N THR A 344 6.10 33.88 16.76
CA THR A 344 6.03 32.42 16.88
C THR A 344 6.78 31.73 15.76
N LEU A 345 6.61 32.18 14.50
CA LEU A 345 7.30 31.69 13.32
C LEU A 345 8.81 31.86 13.47
N LYS A 346 9.27 33.04 13.90
CA LYS A 346 10.69 33.29 14.14
C LYS A 346 11.26 32.30 15.17
N LYS A 347 10.57 32.12 16.30
CA LYS A 347 10.97 31.14 17.32
C LYS A 347 11.00 29.72 16.77
N LEU A 348 10.01 29.35 15.96
CA LEU A 348 9.91 28.03 15.35
C LEU A 348 11.09 27.75 14.40
N VAL A 349 11.41 28.71 13.53
CA VAL A 349 12.56 28.65 12.61
C VAL A 349 13.86 28.53 13.40
N ASP A 350 14.04 29.35 14.44
CA ASP A 350 15.22 29.29 15.31
C ASP A 350 15.36 27.95 16.04
N ASP A 351 14.25 27.34 16.46
CA ASP A 351 14.25 26.03 17.09
C ASP A 351 14.62 24.91 16.11
N PHE A 352 14.18 24.98 14.85
CA PHE A 352 14.61 24.05 13.80
C PHE A 352 16.11 24.19 13.47
N LYS A 353 16.64 25.41 13.44
CA LYS A 353 18.08 25.65 13.19
C LYS A 353 18.98 25.01 14.24
N LYS A 354 18.53 24.92 15.50
CA LYS A 354 19.28 24.29 16.60
C LYS A 354 19.36 22.77 16.49
N MET A 355 18.58 22.14 15.60
CA MET A 355 18.62 20.70 15.40
C MET A 355 19.90 20.30 14.67
N GLU A 356 20.45 19.14 15.03
CA GLU A 356 21.61 18.56 14.33
C GLU A 356 21.29 18.28 12.85
N TYR A 357 20.05 17.84 12.58
CA TYR A 357 19.53 17.61 11.23
C TYR A 357 18.17 18.29 11.08
N GLN A 358 18.05 19.21 10.12
CA GLN A 358 16.77 19.85 9.83
C GLN A 358 15.86 18.88 9.04
N PRO A 359 14.67 18.55 9.57
CA PRO A 359 13.72 17.69 8.87
C PRO A 359 13.14 18.38 7.63
N SER A 360 12.58 17.62 6.69
CA SER A 360 12.03 18.17 5.42
C SER A 360 10.92 19.22 5.64
N VAL A 361 10.21 19.12 6.76
CA VAL A 361 9.20 20.10 7.17
C VAL A 361 9.78 21.50 7.35
N TYR A 362 11.03 21.63 7.77
CA TYR A 362 11.71 22.93 7.92
C TYR A 362 11.75 23.67 6.58
N LEU A 363 12.21 22.99 5.52
CA LEU A 363 12.24 23.57 4.17
C LEU A 363 10.84 23.88 3.64
N SER A 364 9.84 23.09 4.03
CA SER A 364 8.44 23.33 3.65
C SER A 364 7.92 24.62 4.28
N ILE A 365 8.24 24.87 5.55
CA ILE A 365 7.89 26.12 6.27
C ILE A 365 8.56 27.33 5.61
N LEU A 366 9.87 27.25 5.33
CA LEU A 366 10.57 28.39 4.73
C LEU A 366 10.02 28.76 3.35
N LYS A 367 9.60 27.76 2.56
CA LYS A 367 8.95 27.99 1.26
C LYS A 367 7.57 28.60 1.43
N GLU A 368 6.77 28.07 2.34
CA GLU A 368 5.41 28.53 2.61
C GLU A 368 5.39 30.01 3.06
N GLU A 369 6.36 30.42 3.88
CA GLU A 369 6.47 31.79 4.39
C GLU A 369 7.38 32.71 3.55
N ASN A 370 7.88 32.22 2.41
CA ASN A 370 8.81 32.97 1.54
C ASN A 370 10.03 33.53 2.28
N LEU A 371 10.62 32.75 3.21
CA LEU A 371 11.81 33.14 3.96
C LEU A 371 13.08 32.88 3.13
N SER A 372 13.29 33.71 2.12
CA SER A 372 14.40 33.64 1.15
C SER A 372 15.77 33.67 1.82
N ASP A 373 15.99 34.55 2.80
CA ASP A 373 17.24 34.67 3.56
C ASP A 373 17.62 33.33 4.23
N GLU A 374 16.63 32.68 4.84
CA GLU A 374 16.82 31.43 5.56
C GLU A 374 17.05 30.24 4.63
N LEU A 375 16.37 30.23 3.47
CA LEU A 375 16.61 29.25 2.41
C LEU A 375 18.01 29.41 1.82
N LEU A 376 18.47 30.65 1.63
CA LEU A 376 19.81 30.91 1.15
C LEU A 376 20.87 30.41 2.14
N ASN A 377 20.72 30.74 3.42
CA ASN A 377 21.60 30.26 4.49
C ASN A 377 21.62 28.72 4.56
N TYR A 378 20.46 28.08 4.40
CA TYR A 378 20.40 26.62 4.30
C TYR A 378 21.20 26.09 3.09
N CYS A 379 21.03 26.69 1.91
CA CYS A 379 21.78 26.30 0.71
C CYS A 379 23.29 26.52 0.85
N GLN A 380 23.74 27.53 1.60
CA GLN A 380 25.16 27.74 1.86
C GLN A 380 25.79 26.61 2.67
N ASN A 381 25.04 26.04 3.63
CA ASN A 381 25.48 24.89 4.42
C ASN A 381 25.26 23.54 3.71
N HIS A 382 24.30 23.48 2.78
CA HIS A 382 23.96 22.31 1.99
C HIS A 382 23.96 22.62 0.50
N ILE A 383 25.15 22.81 -0.07
CA ILE A 383 25.36 23.31 -1.44
C ILE A 383 24.53 22.57 -2.50
N SER A 384 24.35 21.26 -2.37
CA SER A 384 23.56 20.46 -3.33
C SER A 384 22.08 20.83 -3.40
N SER A 385 21.51 21.39 -2.32
CA SER A 385 20.10 21.77 -2.23
C SER A 385 19.72 22.93 -3.14
N ILE A 386 20.70 23.73 -3.60
CA ILE A 386 20.44 24.87 -4.49
C ILE A 386 19.75 24.44 -5.79
N LYS A 387 20.01 23.20 -6.24
CA LYS A 387 19.37 22.63 -7.43
C LYS A 387 17.85 22.65 -7.35
N ASP A 388 17.30 22.43 -6.16
CA ASP A 388 15.85 22.31 -5.93
C ASP A 388 15.27 23.59 -5.28
N LEU A 389 16.10 24.36 -4.57
CA LEU A 389 15.67 25.54 -3.80
C LEU A 389 15.86 26.87 -4.53
N TYR A 390 16.64 26.94 -5.62
CA TYR A 390 16.88 28.21 -6.34
C TYR A 390 15.61 29.00 -6.72
N PRO A 391 14.45 28.39 -7.09
CA PRO A 391 13.27 29.16 -7.49
C PRO A 391 12.74 30.07 -6.38
N TYR A 392 13.03 29.74 -5.12
CA TYR A 392 12.54 30.45 -3.93
C TYR A 392 13.50 31.55 -3.46
N VAL A 393 14.74 31.59 -3.96
CA VAL A 393 15.78 32.54 -3.52
C VAL A 393 16.30 33.44 -4.64
N ILE A 394 16.19 33.01 -5.91
CA ILE A 394 16.86 33.68 -7.04
C ILE A 394 16.36 35.09 -7.32
N LYS A 395 15.12 35.42 -6.94
CA LYS A 395 14.53 36.75 -7.17
C LYS A 395 15.30 37.84 -6.42
N GLU A 396 15.78 37.53 -5.21
CA GLU A 396 16.44 38.47 -4.31
C GLU A 396 17.96 38.26 -4.29
N TYR A 397 18.42 37.04 -4.60
CA TYR A 397 19.81 36.60 -4.38
C TYR A 397 20.45 35.96 -5.64
N LEU A 398 20.33 36.60 -6.81
CA LEU A 398 20.83 36.04 -8.08
C LEU A 398 22.34 35.75 -8.03
N GLU A 399 23.14 36.65 -7.48
CA GLU A 399 24.60 36.51 -7.43
C GLU A 399 25.02 35.38 -6.48
N GLU A 400 24.37 35.26 -5.33
CA GLU A 400 24.63 34.21 -4.36
C GLU A 400 24.21 32.84 -4.90
N VAL A 401 23.06 32.75 -5.57
CA VAL A 401 22.61 31.54 -6.27
C VAL A 401 23.60 31.14 -7.34
N ASN A 402 24.07 32.09 -8.15
CA ASN A 402 25.09 31.87 -9.18
C ASN A 402 26.38 31.28 -8.57
N ASN A 403 26.87 31.88 -7.49
CA ASN A 403 28.07 31.43 -6.78
C ASN A 403 27.89 30.03 -6.17
N LEU A 404 26.71 29.73 -5.60
CA LEU A 404 26.42 28.41 -5.04
C LEU A 404 26.36 27.32 -6.12
N PHE A 405 25.75 27.61 -7.27
CA PHE A 405 25.76 26.67 -8.40
C PHE A 405 27.18 26.41 -8.92
N ILE A 406 28.00 27.45 -9.07
CA ILE A 406 29.40 27.30 -9.49
C ILE A 406 30.14 26.36 -8.52
N LYS A 407 30.10 26.64 -7.22
CA LYS A 407 30.71 25.80 -6.19
C LYS A 407 30.20 24.36 -6.25
N TYR A 408 28.89 24.16 -6.41
CA TYR A 408 28.30 22.82 -6.48
C TYR A 408 28.79 22.03 -7.71
N ILE A 409 28.84 22.69 -8.86
CA ILE A 409 29.28 22.10 -10.12
C ILE A 409 30.77 21.76 -10.05
N GLU A 410 31.60 22.64 -9.52
CA GLU A 410 33.04 22.41 -9.36
C GLU A 410 33.31 21.21 -8.44
N TYR A 411 32.69 21.18 -7.27
CA TYR A 411 32.80 20.06 -6.34
C TYR A 411 32.35 18.74 -6.99
N SER A 412 31.20 18.75 -7.66
CA SER A 412 30.67 17.56 -8.33
C SER A 412 31.54 17.10 -9.51
N ALA A 413 32.17 18.03 -10.22
CA ALA A 413 33.07 17.74 -11.33
C ALA A 413 34.41 17.15 -10.86
N GLU A 414 34.92 17.61 -9.72
CA GLU A 414 36.13 17.09 -9.10
C GLU A 414 35.98 15.61 -8.71
N GLU A 415 34.90 15.28 -8.00
CA GLU A 415 34.53 13.94 -7.53
C GLU A 415 34.08 12.97 -8.65
N ALA A 416 33.81 13.50 -9.85
CA ALA A 416 33.36 12.72 -10.98
C ALA A 416 34.50 11.90 -11.60
N THR A 417 34.41 10.58 -11.45
CA THR A 417 35.41 9.61 -11.94
C THR A 417 34.92 8.77 -13.12
N ASP A 418 33.62 8.76 -13.40
CA ASP A 418 32.99 7.92 -14.39
C ASP A 418 31.91 8.66 -15.21
N ARG A 419 31.45 8.01 -16.28
CA ARG A 419 30.48 8.60 -17.21
C ARG A 419 29.11 8.86 -16.59
N LYS A 420 28.69 8.06 -15.60
CA LYS A 420 27.42 8.27 -14.89
C LYS A 420 27.52 9.54 -14.04
N LYS A 421 28.63 9.74 -13.33
CA LYS A 421 28.89 10.98 -12.57
C LYS A 421 29.02 12.20 -13.49
N TYR A 422 29.69 12.10 -14.63
CA TYR A 422 29.75 13.20 -15.61
C TYR A 422 28.36 13.64 -16.11
N ARG A 423 27.47 12.67 -16.37
CA ARG A 423 26.06 12.97 -16.72
C ARG A 423 25.32 13.67 -15.58
N SER A 424 25.61 13.31 -14.32
CA SER A 424 25.06 14.00 -13.15
C SER A 424 25.50 15.47 -13.11
N VAL A 425 26.80 15.75 -13.30
CA VAL A 425 27.34 17.13 -13.40
C VAL A 425 26.66 17.91 -14.51
N CYS A 426 26.50 17.31 -15.69
CA CYS A 426 25.81 17.95 -16.82
C CYS A 426 24.33 18.25 -16.51
N SER A 427 23.66 17.42 -15.71
CA SER A 427 22.30 17.68 -15.22
C SER A 427 22.24 18.92 -14.31
N ILE A 428 23.23 19.08 -13.43
CA ILE A 428 23.37 20.28 -12.58
C ILE A 428 23.61 21.52 -13.46
N ILE A 429 24.51 21.46 -14.44
CA ILE A 429 24.79 22.57 -15.36
C ILE A 429 23.55 22.98 -16.16
N LYS A 430 22.72 22.03 -16.60
CA LYS A 430 21.43 22.35 -17.26
C LYS A 430 20.49 23.13 -16.33
N THR A 431 20.44 22.75 -15.06
CA THR A 431 19.64 23.46 -14.05
C THR A 431 20.20 24.87 -13.82
N TYR A 432 21.53 24.99 -13.69
CA TYR A 432 22.21 26.28 -13.58
C TYR A 432 21.97 27.20 -14.78
N LYS A 433 22.00 26.67 -16.01
CA LYS A 433 21.66 27.40 -17.24
C LYS A 433 20.23 27.96 -17.20
N ASN A 434 19.27 27.19 -16.68
CA ASN A 434 17.90 27.65 -16.53
C ASN A 434 17.76 28.73 -15.45
N ALA A 435 18.52 28.61 -14.36
CA ALA A 435 18.48 29.54 -13.23
C ALA A 435 19.18 30.87 -13.55
N CYS A 436 20.46 30.83 -13.93
CA CYS A 436 21.33 32.01 -14.05
C CYS A 436 21.57 32.45 -15.50
N GLY A 437 20.92 31.79 -16.46
CA GLY A 437 20.99 32.15 -17.88
C GLY A 437 22.20 31.57 -18.62
N THR A 438 22.16 31.76 -19.94
CA THR A 438 23.05 31.07 -20.87
C THR A 438 24.49 31.60 -20.81
N ILE A 439 24.68 32.91 -20.65
CA ILE A 439 26.00 33.55 -20.63
C ILE A 439 26.87 32.97 -19.50
N HIS A 440 26.32 32.94 -18.28
CA HIS A 440 26.97 32.38 -17.10
C HIS A 440 27.31 30.89 -17.28
N SER A 441 26.37 30.10 -17.81
CA SER A 441 26.62 28.67 -18.07
C SER A 441 27.72 28.40 -19.10
N HIS A 442 27.80 29.18 -20.18
CA HIS A 442 28.80 28.98 -21.23
C HIS A 442 30.21 29.31 -20.73
N LYS A 443 30.33 30.37 -19.91
CA LYS A 443 31.59 30.73 -19.24
C LYS A 443 32.09 29.57 -18.37
N LEU A 444 31.23 29.04 -17.49
CA LEU A 444 31.58 27.94 -16.60
C LEU A 444 31.93 26.64 -17.36
N ILE A 445 31.19 26.30 -18.43
CA ILE A 445 31.52 25.16 -19.28
C ILE A 445 32.91 25.34 -19.91
N GLY A 446 33.25 26.55 -20.35
CA GLY A 446 34.58 26.87 -20.88
C GLY A 446 35.69 26.62 -19.86
N GLU A 447 35.50 27.10 -18.62
CA GLU A 447 36.44 26.91 -17.50
C GLU A 447 36.62 25.42 -17.15
N LEU A 448 35.52 24.66 -17.08
CA LEU A 448 35.57 23.20 -16.83
C LEU A 448 36.28 22.43 -17.94
N ARG A 449 36.08 22.81 -19.21
CA ARG A 449 36.77 22.18 -20.36
C ARG A 449 38.28 22.39 -20.28
N GLN A 450 38.72 23.59 -19.88
CA GLN A 450 40.14 23.88 -19.68
C GLN A 450 40.70 23.10 -18.50
N LYS A 451 40.03 23.13 -17.35
CA LYS A 451 40.46 22.45 -16.11
C LYS A 451 40.57 20.93 -16.28
N TYR A 452 39.63 20.31 -17.00
CA TYR A 452 39.55 18.85 -17.18
C TYR A 452 39.91 18.38 -18.60
N MET A 453 40.82 19.07 -19.29
CA MET A 453 41.24 18.74 -20.67
C MET A 453 41.70 17.28 -20.87
N ARG A 454 42.14 16.61 -19.80
CA ARG A 454 42.59 15.20 -19.81
C ARG A 454 41.49 14.17 -19.54
N ARG A 455 40.21 14.60 -19.45
CA ARG A 455 39.04 13.72 -19.23
C ARG A 455 38.15 13.69 -20.49
N PRO A 456 38.51 12.95 -21.56
CA PRO A 456 37.81 13.02 -22.85
C PRO A 456 36.33 12.66 -22.77
N ALA A 457 35.98 11.64 -21.96
CA ALA A 457 34.58 11.26 -21.74
C ALA A 457 33.77 12.38 -21.05
N PHE A 458 34.40 13.21 -20.20
CA PHE A 458 33.72 14.34 -19.58
C PHE A 458 33.51 15.48 -20.58
N LEU A 459 34.51 15.76 -21.42
CA LEU A 459 34.41 16.74 -22.50
C LEU A 459 33.28 16.38 -23.50
N GLU A 460 33.13 15.10 -23.82
CA GLU A 460 32.03 14.61 -24.66
C GLU A 460 30.65 14.89 -24.04
N GLU A 461 30.48 14.64 -22.74
CA GLU A 461 29.21 14.92 -22.04
C GLU A 461 28.95 16.43 -21.93
N LEU A 462 29.96 17.25 -21.63
CA LEU A 462 29.84 18.72 -21.64
C LEU A 462 29.49 19.27 -23.03
N GLY A 463 29.95 18.62 -24.11
CA GLY A 463 29.63 18.97 -25.49
C GLY A 463 28.16 18.79 -25.85
N LYS A 464 27.41 17.98 -25.09
CA LYS A 464 25.98 17.72 -25.31
C LYS A 464 25.08 18.80 -24.70
N ILE A 465 25.63 19.71 -23.91
CA ILE A 465 24.90 20.83 -23.32
C ILE A 465 24.88 21.96 -24.36
N ARG A 466 23.73 22.14 -25.01
CA ARG A 466 23.44 23.28 -25.90
C ARG A 466 22.85 24.40 -25.09
#